data_AF-A0A9Q0SLM3-F1
#
_entry.id   AF-A0A9Q0SLM3-F1
#
_cell.length_a   1.000
_cell.length_b   1.000
_cell.length_c   1.000
_cell.angle_alpha   90.00
_cell.angle_beta   90.00
_cell.angle_gamma   90.00
#
_symmetry.space_group_name_H-M   'P 1'
#
loop_
_entity.id
_entity.type
_entity.pdbx_description
1 polymer ?
#
loop_
_entity_poly.entity_id
_entity_poly.type
_entity_poly.pdbx_seq_one_letter_code
_entity_poly.pdbx_strand_id
1 'polypeptide(L)'
;MTLMQIDKKTGQSHDPSQLPWIGPVPGDIAEVEAYCRIFRATEQLHAALMDTLCNPLTGECKISYDFTSEEKPLLEDKIVSVLGCILSLLNKGREDVLSGRSSIMNSFQGAELSAMDDKLPPLAIFRSEMKRCCESLHVALENYLTPDYDRSLDVWRKLQRLKNVCYDSGFPRLDGYPCHMLFANWNAVYLSTSKEDLMSKNSEAAFWRGGQVTEEGLNWLLERGFKTIVDLRAEIIKDNLYEAAVADAIASGKVEID
;
A
#
# COMPACT_ATOMS: atom_id res chain seq x y z
N MET A 1 -6.84 4.90 -7.55
CA MET A 1 -6.59 6.20 -6.92
C MET A 1 -7.95 6.71 -6.49
N THR A 2 -8.13 6.96 -5.20
CA THR A 2 -9.39 7.45 -4.65
C THR A 2 -9.30 8.97 -4.60
N LEU A 3 -10.30 9.65 -5.16
CA LEU A 3 -10.51 11.10 -5.07
C LEU A 3 -11.53 11.37 -3.95
N MET A 4 -11.59 12.58 -3.39
CA MET A 4 -12.59 12.92 -2.37
C MET A 4 -13.09 14.34 -2.65
N GLN A 5 -14.07 14.49 -3.55
CA GLN A 5 -14.30 15.75 -4.26
C GLN A 5 -15.24 16.74 -3.53
N ILE A 6 -14.93 18.04 -3.65
CA ILE A 6 -15.90 19.13 -3.80
C ILE A 6 -15.72 19.68 -5.22
N ASP A 7 -16.83 19.94 -5.91
CA ASP A 7 -16.94 19.94 -7.37
C ASP A 7 -16.42 21.21 -8.09
N LYS A 8 -15.37 21.10 -8.93
CA LYS A 8 -15.21 21.67 -10.31
C LYS A 8 -13.77 21.63 -10.86
N LYS A 9 -13.67 21.59 -12.20
CA LYS A 9 -12.53 21.22 -13.07
C LYS A 9 -11.21 22.04 -12.99
N THR A 10 -10.13 21.32 -13.36
CA THR A 10 -8.88 21.68 -14.10
C THR A 10 -7.52 21.82 -13.38
N GLY A 11 -6.50 21.17 -13.98
CA GLY A 11 -5.12 21.66 -14.21
C GLY A 11 -4.02 21.27 -13.21
N GLN A 12 -3.27 20.18 -13.43
CA GLN A 12 -2.07 19.83 -12.62
C GLN A 12 -0.77 20.41 -13.21
N SER A 13 0.08 21.00 -12.35
CA SER A 13 1.46 21.37 -12.66
C SER A 13 2.43 20.20 -12.41
N HIS A 14 3.24 19.85 -13.41
CA HIS A 14 4.29 18.83 -13.29
C HIS A 14 5.55 19.39 -12.60
N ASP A 15 5.71 19.09 -11.31
CA ASP A 15 7.02 19.08 -10.67
C ASP A 15 7.69 17.72 -10.96
N PRO A 16 8.78 17.65 -11.75
CA PRO A 16 9.44 16.40 -12.11
C PRO A 16 10.04 15.67 -10.91
N SER A 17 10.23 16.34 -9.76
CA SER A 17 10.70 15.72 -8.50
C SER A 17 9.60 14.92 -7.75
N GLN A 18 8.35 14.99 -8.21
CA GLN A 18 7.20 14.31 -7.60
C GLN A 18 6.55 13.26 -8.48
N LEU A 19 7.31 12.64 -9.40
CA LEU A 19 6.81 11.50 -10.15
C LEU A 19 6.59 10.31 -9.20
N PRO A 20 5.34 9.95 -8.85
CA PRO A 20 5.09 9.00 -7.76
C PRO A 20 5.61 7.58 -8.05
N TRP A 21 5.84 7.27 -9.33
CA TRP A 21 6.36 5.98 -9.75
C TRP A 21 7.86 5.82 -9.45
N ILE A 22 8.64 6.92 -9.48
CA ILE A 22 10.10 6.90 -9.23
C ILE A 22 10.40 6.72 -7.74
N GLY A 23 9.79 7.54 -6.88
CA GLY A 23 10.06 7.56 -5.44
C GLY A 23 11.26 8.45 -5.06
N PRO A 24 11.73 8.38 -3.79
CA PRO A 24 12.89 9.11 -3.29
C PRO A 24 14.17 8.88 -4.10
N VAL A 25 15.17 9.74 -3.86
CA VAL A 25 16.45 9.66 -4.56
C VAL A 25 17.20 8.40 -4.11
N PRO A 26 17.73 7.58 -5.02
CA PRO A 26 18.50 6.40 -4.65
C PRO A 26 19.66 6.72 -3.70
N GLY A 27 19.74 5.99 -2.59
CA GLY A 27 20.72 6.16 -1.52
C GLY A 27 20.37 7.21 -0.48
N ASP A 28 19.24 7.91 -0.60
CA ASP A 28 18.78 8.85 0.43
C ASP A 28 18.12 8.14 1.62
N ILE A 29 17.96 8.87 2.73
CA ILE A 29 17.34 8.32 3.95
C ILE A 29 15.87 7.96 3.74
N ALA A 30 15.18 8.64 2.82
CA ALA A 30 13.76 8.40 2.55
C ALA A 30 13.56 7.07 1.79
N GLU A 31 14.47 6.71 0.90
CA GLU A 31 14.50 5.42 0.20
C GLU A 31 14.72 4.28 1.20
N VAL A 32 15.70 4.43 2.09
CA VAL A 32 15.99 3.47 3.15
C VAL A 32 14.79 3.29 4.10
N GLU A 33 14.17 4.39 4.53
CA GLU A 33 12.98 4.32 5.38
C GLU A 33 11.78 3.69 4.65
N ALA A 34 11.60 3.96 3.36
CA ALA A 34 10.56 3.33 2.56
C ALA A 34 10.76 1.80 2.48
N TYR A 35 11.98 1.35 2.23
CA TYR A 35 12.33 -0.08 2.30
C TYR A 35 12.03 -0.66 3.68
N CYS A 36 12.48 0.00 4.76
CA CYS A 36 12.26 -0.46 6.13
C CYS A 36 10.77 -0.55 6.50
N ARG A 37 9.92 0.36 6.00
CA ARG A 37 8.46 0.29 6.19
C ARG A 37 7.87 -0.97 5.56
N ILE A 38 8.27 -1.30 4.33
CA ILE A 38 7.82 -2.52 3.64
C ILE A 38 8.31 -3.77 4.37
N PHE A 39 9.57 -3.77 4.80
CA PHE A 39 10.15 -4.86 5.58
C PHE A 39 9.34 -5.11 6.86
N ARG A 40 9.13 -4.07 7.69
CA ARG A 40 8.35 -4.18 8.95
C ARG A 40 6.91 -4.63 8.70
N ALA A 41 6.24 -4.11 7.67
CA ALA A 41 4.88 -4.53 7.32
C ALA A 41 4.83 -6.01 6.89
N THR A 42 5.88 -6.49 6.20
CA THR A 42 6.01 -7.90 5.82
C THR A 42 6.20 -8.79 7.04
N GLU A 43 7.05 -8.40 7.98
CA GLU A 43 7.24 -9.14 9.24
C GLU A 43 5.94 -9.23 10.05
N GLN A 44 5.17 -8.14 10.12
CA GLN A 44 3.87 -8.13 10.79
C GLN A 44 2.87 -9.09 10.12
N LEU A 45 2.82 -9.11 8.78
CA LEU A 45 1.97 -10.06 8.05
C LEU A 45 2.41 -11.50 8.28
N HIS A 46 3.71 -11.79 8.19
CA HIS A 46 4.25 -13.12 8.44
C HIS A 46 3.92 -13.59 9.86
N ALA A 47 4.13 -12.75 10.88
CA ALA A 47 3.80 -13.09 12.26
C ALA A 47 2.29 -13.40 12.44
N ALA A 48 1.41 -12.57 11.88
CA ALA A 48 -0.03 -12.79 11.93
C ALA A 48 -0.45 -14.10 11.23
N LEU A 49 0.17 -14.40 10.08
CA LEU A 49 -0.10 -15.63 9.35
C LEU A 49 0.35 -16.86 10.15
N MET A 50 1.56 -16.83 10.70
CA MET A 50 2.08 -17.95 11.50
C MET A 50 1.24 -18.19 12.76
N ASP A 51 0.81 -17.13 13.46
CA ASP A 51 -0.09 -17.23 14.63
C ASP A 51 -1.49 -17.78 14.28
N THR A 52 -1.94 -17.52 13.06
CA THR A 52 -3.21 -18.04 12.53
C THR A 52 -3.10 -19.54 12.21
N LEU A 53 -1.98 -19.97 11.64
CA LEU A 53 -1.72 -21.38 11.28
C LEU A 53 -1.48 -22.25 12.51
N CYS A 54 -0.60 -21.79 13.41
CA CYS A 54 -0.26 -22.49 14.64
C CYS A 54 -0.17 -21.50 15.79
N ASN A 55 -0.90 -21.77 16.86
CA ASN A 55 -0.81 -20.96 18.06
C ASN A 55 0.59 -21.13 18.69
N PRO A 56 1.41 -20.08 18.78
CA PRO A 56 2.79 -20.18 19.27
C PRO A 56 2.84 -20.45 20.78
N LEU A 57 1.77 -20.16 21.53
CA LEU A 57 1.70 -20.39 22.97
C LEU A 57 1.23 -21.80 23.32
N THR A 58 0.27 -22.35 22.56
CA THR A 58 -0.28 -23.69 22.82
C THR A 58 0.34 -24.79 21.95
N GLY A 59 1.01 -24.42 20.86
CA GLY A 59 1.53 -25.36 19.85
C GLY A 59 0.44 -25.99 18.97
N GLU A 60 -0.82 -25.58 19.12
CA GLU A 60 -1.93 -26.14 18.36
C GLU A 60 -1.96 -25.56 16.95
N CYS A 61 -1.79 -26.43 15.96
CA CYS A 61 -1.94 -26.09 14.54
C CYS A 61 -3.35 -26.42 14.06
N LYS A 62 -3.97 -25.48 13.36
CA LYS A 62 -5.31 -25.68 12.82
C LYS A 62 -5.24 -26.45 11.51
N ILE A 63 -5.81 -27.65 11.50
CA ILE A 63 -6.00 -28.43 10.29
C ILE A 63 -7.46 -28.23 9.85
N SER A 64 -7.71 -27.38 8.85
CA SER A 64 -9.03 -27.36 8.19
C SER A 64 -9.23 -28.66 7.41
N TYR A 65 -10.42 -29.25 7.58
CA TYR A 65 -10.91 -30.43 6.85
C TYR A 65 -11.85 -30.05 5.70
N ASP A 66 -12.02 -28.74 5.42
CA ASP A 66 -12.95 -28.23 4.41
C ASP A 66 -12.42 -28.39 2.98
N PHE A 67 -11.16 -28.82 2.84
CA PHE A 67 -10.49 -29.07 1.57
C PHE A 67 -10.38 -30.57 1.30
N THR A 68 -10.46 -30.94 0.03
CA THR A 68 -10.09 -32.31 -0.36
C THR A 68 -8.61 -32.57 -0.07
N SER A 69 -8.25 -33.84 0.11
CA SER A 69 -6.86 -34.26 0.37
C SER A 69 -5.88 -33.85 -0.75
N GLU A 70 -6.37 -33.51 -1.94
CA GLU A 70 -5.55 -33.12 -3.10
C GLU A 70 -5.43 -31.60 -3.26
N GLU A 71 -6.47 -30.83 -2.89
CA GLU A 71 -6.48 -29.36 -3.05
C GLU A 71 -5.67 -28.64 -1.99
N LYS A 72 -5.71 -29.14 -0.74
CA LYS A 72 -5.05 -28.48 0.39
C LYS A 72 -3.53 -28.34 0.22
N PRO A 73 -2.78 -29.39 -0.15
CA PRO A 73 -1.34 -29.29 -0.32
C PRO A 73 -0.94 -28.30 -1.42
N LEU A 74 -1.70 -28.25 -2.52
CA LEU A 74 -1.43 -27.32 -3.62
C LEU A 74 -1.56 -25.85 -3.19
N LEU A 75 -2.50 -25.57 -2.31
CA LEU A 75 -2.73 -24.22 -1.81
C LEU A 75 -1.66 -23.81 -0.79
N GLU A 76 -1.25 -24.72 0.09
CA GLU A 76 -0.13 -24.53 1.01
C GLU A 76 1.18 -24.30 0.26
N ASP A 77 1.47 -25.11 -0.77
CA ASP A 77 2.63 -24.95 -1.64
C ASP A 77 2.63 -23.58 -2.34
N LYS A 78 1.46 -23.09 -2.78
CA LYS A 78 1.32 -21.76 -3.37
C LYS A 78 1.64 -20.66 -2.35
N ILE A 79 1.11 -20.76 -1.13
CA ILE A 79 1.37 -19.79 -0.06
C ILE A 79 2.87 -19.79 0.29
N VAL A 80 3.46 -20.96 0.52
CA VAL A 80 4.89 -21.12 0.84
C VAL A 80 5.77 -20.55 -0.28
N SER A 81 5.41 -20.83 -1.54
CA SER A 81 6.14 -20.29 -2.71
C SER A 81 6.11 -18.76 -2.75
N VAL A 82 4.94 -18.15 -2.50
CA VAL A 82 4.82 -16.69 -2.50
C VAL A 82 5.56 -16.07 -1.32
N LEU A 83 5.48 -16.66 -0.12
CA LEU A 83 6.26 -16.22 1.05
C LEU A 83 7.78 -16.31 0.79
N GLY A 84 8.22 -17.39 0.13
CA GLY A 84 9.61 -17.55 -0.30
C GLY A 84 10.04 -16.47 -1.30
N CYS A 85 9.16 -16.11 -2.25
CA CYS A 85 9.39 -15.01 -3.18
C CYS A 85 9.53 -13.68 -2.45
N ILE A 86 8.63 -13.38 -1.51
CA ILE A 86 8.69 -12.17 -0.68
C ILE A 86 10.01 -12.11 0.10
N LEU A 87 10.43 -13.20 0.75
CA LEU A 87 11.69 -13.25 1.48
C LEU A 87 12.90 -13.02 0.56
N SER A 88 12.89 -13.61 -0.65
CA SER A 88 13.93 -13.37 -1.66
C SER A 88 13.98 -11.90 -2.07
N LEU A 89 12.83 -11.28 -2.32
CA LEU A 89 12.72 -9.87 -2.66
C LEU A 89 13.18 -8.95 -1.53
N LEU A 90 12.87 -9.25 -0.27
CA LEU A 90 13.38 -8.49 0.88
C LEU A 90 14.90 -8.53 0.92
N ASN A 91 15.51 -9.71 0.80
CA ASN A 91 16.96 -9.84 0.79
C ASN A 91 17.59 -9.10 -0.39
N LYS A 92 17.01 -9.23 -1.59
CA LYS A 92 17.47 -8.49 -2.77
C LYS A 92 17.33 -6.97 -2.59
N GLY A 93 16.18 -6.51 -2.11
CA GLY A 93 15.91 -5.10 -1.85
C GLY A 93 16.84 -4.52 -0.79
N ARG A 94 17.19 -5.31 0.23
CA ARG A 94 18.21 -4.93 1.22
C ARG A 94 19.54 -4.65 0.55
N GLU A 95 20.00 -5.57 -0.31
CA GLU A 95 21.27 -5.39 -1.02
C GLU A 95 21.21 -4.23 -2.03
N ASP A 96 20.11 -4.08 -2.75
CA ASP A 96 19.99 -3.07 -3.80
C ASP A 96 19.78 -1.64 -3.24
N VAL A 97 19.06 -1.50 -2.11
CA VAL A 97 18.75 -0.20 -1.46
C VAL A 97 19.78 0.16 -0.39
N LEU A 98 20.15 -0.77 0.51
CA LEU A 98 21.01 -0.45 1.65
C LEU A 98 22.50 -0.55 1.34
N SER A 99 22.92 -1.41 0.41
CA SER A 99 24.35 -1.57 0.09
C SER A 99 24.89 -0.44 -0.81
N GLY A 100 24.09 0.61 -1.07
CA GLY A 100 24.56 1.91 -1.54
C GLY A 100 25.36 1.87 -2.84
N ARG A 101 24.84 1.22 -3.90
CA ARG A 101 25.51 1.21 -5.22
C ARG A 101 25.56 2.64 -5.80
N SER A 102 26.63 3.32 -5.43
CA SER A 102 27.03 4.69 -5.76
C SER A 102 27.09 5.02 -7.26
N SER A 103 27.08 4.01 -8.15
CA SER A 103 27.18 4.26 -9.60
C SER A 103 25.90 4.83 -10.23
N ILE A 104 24.76 4.69 -9.57
CA ILE A 104 23.45 5.14 -10.09
C ILE A 104 23.11 6.56 -9.62
N MET A 105 23.72 7.03 -8.52
CA MET A 105 23.43 8.32 -7.89
C MET A 105 23.70 9.50 -8.85
N ASN A 106 24.77 9.41 -9.65
CA ASN A 106 25.14 10.46 -10.61
C ASN A 106 24.17 10.57 -11.80
N SER A 107 23.47 9.48 -12.15
CA SER A 107 22.55 9.47 -13.29
C SER A 107 21.14 10.00 -12.99
N PHE A 108 20.77 10.11 -11.70
CA PHE A 108 19.48 10.65 -11.28
C PHE A 108 19.56 12.07 -10.68
N GLN A 109 20.77 12.63 -10.50
CA GLN A 109 20.99 14.01 -10.02
C GLN A 109 20.99 15.08 -11.13
N GLY A 110 21.20 14.68 -12.39
CA GLY A 110 21.30 15.59 -13.54
C GLY A 110 20.10 15.44 -14.45
N ALA A 111 19.41 16.54 -14.74
CA ALA A 111 18.28 16.59 -15.64
C ALA A 111 18.63 16.06 -17.05
N GLU A 112 18.10 14.89 -17.42
CA GLU A 112 17.68 14.53 -18.77
C GLU A 112 16.75 13.30 -18.70
N LEU A 113 15.47 13.55 -18.40
CA LEU A 113 14.39 12.55 -18.43
C LEU A 113 14.14 11.96 -19.84
N SER A 114 14.82 12.45 -20.88
CA SER A 114 14.68 12.00 -22.27
C SER A 114 15.66 10.89 -22.70
N ALA A 115 16.56 10.43 -21.81
CA ALA A 115 17.56 9.40 -22.13
C ALA A 115 17.51 8.15 -21.22
N MET A 116 16.56 8.07 -20.29
CA MET A 116 16.49 7.02 -19.25
C MET A 116 15.33 6.03 -19.42
N ASP A 117 14.96 5.70 -20.65
CA ASP A 117 13.71 4.98 -20.95
C ASP A 117 13.65 3.51 -20.47
N ASP A 118 14.67 2.98 -19.77
CA ASP A 118 14.72 1.54 -19.42
C ASP A 118 15.24 1.18 -18.01
N LYS A 119 15.57 2.13 -17.12
CA LYS A 119 16.07 1.78 -15.77
C LYS A 119 15.33 2.51 -14.66
N LEU A 120 14.39 1.81 -14.04
CA LEU A 120 13.73 2.22 -12.81
C LEU A 120 14.72 2.24 -11.63
N PRO A 121 14.55 3.15 -10.65
CA PRO A 121 15.28 3.10 -9.38
C PRO A 121 15.10 1.77 -8.65
N PRO A 122 16.09 1.32 -7.85
CA PRO A 122 16.02 0.09 -7.07
C PRO A 122 14.74 -0.04 -6.23
N LEU A 123 14.38 1.00 -5.47
CA LEU A 123 13.15 0.99 -4.68
C LEU A 123 11.89 0.87 -5.54
N ALA A 124 11.84 1.47 -6.73
CA ALA A 124 10.68 1.36 -7.63
C ALA A 124 10.49 -0.06 -8.14
N ILE A 125 11.59 -0.73 -8.53
CA ILE A 125 11.57 -2.13 -8.94
C ILE A 125 11.12 -3.02 -7.78
N PHE A 126 11.75 -2.86 -6.61
CA PHE A 126 11.42 -3.64 -5.41
C PHE A 126 9.93 -3.51 -5.04
N ARG A 127 9.41 -2.28 -5.01
CA ARG A 127 7.98 -2.02 -4.74
C ARG A 127 7.07 -2.69 -5.76
N SER A 128 7.40 -2.62 -7.05
CA SER A 128 6.61 -3.26 -8.12
C SER A 128 6.54 -4.78 -7.95
N GLU A 129 7.67 -5.43 -7.70
CA GLU A 129 7.71 -6.88 -7.49
C GLU A 129 7.00 -7.30 -6.20
N MET A 130 7.15 -6.51 -5.12
CA MET A 130 6.41 -6.73 -3.88
C MET A 130 4.89 -6.62 -4.06
N LYS A 131 4.40 -5.67 -4.87
CA LYS A 131 2.95 -5.57 -5.18
C LYS A 131 2.43 -6.85 -5.81
N ARG A 132 3.12 -7.36 -6.83
CA ARG A 132 2.75 -8.62 -7.51
C ARG A 132 2.73 -9.80 -6.55
N CYS A 133 3.70 -9.87 -5.64
CA CYS A 133 3.72 -10.90 -4.61
C CYS A 133 2.54 -10.76 -3.64
N CYS A 134 2.19 -9.54 -3.22
CA CYS A 134 1.05 -9.30 -2.35
C CYS A 134 -0.28 -9.66 -3.02
N GLU A 135 -0.43 -9.38 -4.32
CA GLU A 135 -1.60 -9.77 -5.11
C GLU A 135 -1.72 -11.29 -5.24
N SER A 136 -0.61 -11.98 -5.54
CA SER A 136 -0.56 -13.44 -5.59
C SER A 136 -0.89 -14.06 -4.22
N LEU A 137 -0.34 -13.48 -3.14
CA LEU A 137 -0.59 -13.92 -1.78
C LEU A 137 -2.05 -13.70 -1.39
N HIS A 138 -2.64 -12.56 -1.76
CA HIS A 138 -4.06 -12.28 -1.53
C HIS A 138 -4.93 -13.38 -2.10
N VAL A 139 -4.76 -13.71 -3.38
CA VAL A 139 -5.54 -14.77 -4.03
C VAL A 139 -5.29 -16.13 -3.38
N ALA A 140 -4.06 -16.44 -2.97
CA ALA A 140 -3.77 -17.69 -2.28
C ALA A 140 -4.46 -17.76 -0.90
N LEU A 141 -4.41 -16.68 -0.13
CA LEU A 141 -5.03 -16.62 1.20
C LEU A 141 -6.56 -16.58 1.14
N GLU A 142 -7.15 -15.97 0.11
CA GLU A 142 -8.61 -15.96 -0.08
C GLU A 142 -9.17 -17.37 -0.22
N ASN A 143 -8.43 -18.24 -0.90
CA ASN A 143 -8.82 -19.63 -1.08
C ASN A 143 -8.50 -20.50 0.15
N TYR A 144 -7.63 -20.04 1.07
CA TYR A 144 -7.11 -20.85 2.18
C TYR A 144 -7.74 -20.50 3.52
N LEU A 145 -7.88 -19.20 3.80
CA LEU A 145 -8.41 -18.68 5.05
C LEU A 145 -9.93 -18.60 4.95
N THR A 146 -10.63 -19.27 5.87
CA THR A 146 -12.06 -19.13 6.01
C THR A 146 -12.41 -17.75 6.61
N PRO A 147 -13.45 -17.06 6.09
CA PRO A 147 -13.81 -15.70 6.52
C PRO A 147 -14.26 -15.56 7.98
N ASP A 148 -14.74 -16.64 8.60
CA ASP A 148 -15.48 -16.61 9.88
C ASP A 148 -14.61 -16.50 11.14
N TYR A 149 -13.33 -16.16 11.01
CA TYR A 149 -12.40 -16.15 12.15
C TYR A 149 -11.71 -14.80 12.35
N ASP A 150 -11.80 -14.26 13.57
CA ASP A 150 -11.13 -13.03 14.02
C ASP A 150 -9.62 -13.01 13.73
N ARG A 151 -8.96 -14.18 13.71
CA ARG A 151 -7.54 -14.30 13.36
C ARG A 151 -7.28 -14.13 11.86
N SER A 152 -8.16 -14.66 11.01
CA SER A 152 -8.10 -14.43 9.56
C SER A 152 -8.22 -12.94 9.27
N LEU A 153 -9.08 -12.23 10.01
CA LEU A 153 -9.24 -10.77 9.91
C LEU A 153 -7.93 -10.01 10.18
N ASP A 154 -7.13 -10.42 11.17
CA ASP A 154 -5.84 -9.77 11.43
C ASP A 154 -4.87 -9.96 10.26
N VAL A 155 -4.79 -11.17 9.68
CA VAL A 155 -3.98 -11.45 8.49
C VAL A 155 -4.42 -10.56 7.33
N TRP A 156 -5.72 -10.45 7.08
CA TRP A 156 -6.27 -9.58 6.04
C TRP A 156 -5.88 -8.12 6.23
N ARG A 157 -6.03 -7.57 7.44
CA ARG A 157 -5.62 -6.20 7.76
C ARG A 157 -4.13 -5.99 7.53
N LYS A 158 -3.28 -6.91 7.99
CA LYS A 158 -1.81 -6.84 7.76
C LYS A 158 -1.45 -6.91 6.28
N LEU A 159 -2.15 -7.73 5.49
CA LEU A 159 -1.94 -7.82 4.05
C LEU A 159 -2.30 -6.53 3.34
N GLN A 160 -3.44 -5.92 3.68
CA GLN A 160 -3.84 -4.64 3.07
C GLN A 160 -2.87 -3.50 3.44
N ARG A 161 -2.38 -3.47 4.69
CA ARG A 161 -1.32 -2.53 5.10
C ARG A 161 -0.03 -2.73 4.29
N LEU A 162 0.39 -3.97 4.07
CA LEU A 162 1.56 -4.30 3.25
C LEU A 162 1.35 -3.83 1.80
N LYS A 163 0.19 -4.13 1.20
CA LYS A 163 -0.16 -3.62 -0.13
C LYS A 163 0.00 -2.10 -0.17
N ASN A 164 -0.63 -1.37 0.75
CA ASN A 164 -0.58 0.09 0.78
C ASN A 164 0.86 0.64 0.83
N VAL A 165 1.75 0.09 1.68
CA VAL A 165 3.14 0.56 1.70
C VAL A 165 3.92 0.20 0.43
N CYS A 166 3.60 -0.90 -0.24
CA CYS A 166 4.19 -1.21 -1.55
C CYS A 166 3.69 -0.24 -2.64
N TYR A 167 2.44 0.23 -2.55
CA TYR A 167 1.86 1.24 -3.44
C TYR A 167 2.37 2.66 -3.19
N ASP A 168 2.92 2.92 -2.00
CA ASP A 168 3.48 4.22 -1.66
C ASP A 168 4.80 4.51 -2.42
N SER A 169 5.05 5.77 -2.73
CA SER A 169 6.25 6.25 -3.40
C SER A 169 7.48 6.20 -2.50
N GLY A 170 7.29 6.27 -1.18
CA GLY A 170 8.36 6.21 -0.17
C GLY A 170 8.67 7.54 0.50
N PHE A 171 8.14 8.66 -0.02
CA PHE A 171 8.42 9.99 0.48
C PHE A 171 8.02 10.18 1.96
N PRO A 172 8.76 11.00 2.72
CA PRO A 172 8.39 11.33 4.10
C PRO A 172 7.04 12.05 4.15
N ARG A 173 6.35 11.93 5.28
CA ARG A 173 5.07 12.61 5.54
C ARG A 173 5.23 13.67 6.61
N LEU A 174 4.38 14.69 6.53
CA LEU A 174 4.27 15.72 7.56
C LEU A 174 3.59 15.15 8.81
N ASP A 175 3.82 15.81 9.94
CA ASP A 175 3.16 15.45 11.19
C ASP A 175 1.62 15.59 11.06
N GLY A 176 0.91 14.65 11.68
CA GLY A 176 -0.56 14.57 11.63
C GLY A 176 -1.14 13.90 10.39
N TYR A 177 -0.32 13.61 9.37
CA TYR A 177 -0.74 12.86 8.18
C TYR A 177 -0.94 11.37 8.53
N PRO A 178 -1.82 10.66 7.81
CA PRO A 178 -2.00 9.23 8.05
C PRO A 178 -0.70 8.46 7.80
N CYS A 179 -0.55 7.33 8.47
CA CYS A 179 0.56 6.40 8.22
C CYS A 179 0.53 5.88 6.77
N HIS A 180 1.70 5.60 6.19
CA HIS A 180 1.86 4.99 4.86
C HIS A 180 1.13 3.65 4.70
N MET A 181 0.91 2.91 5.80
CA MET A 181 0.14 1.68 5.81
C MET A 181 -1.38 1.89 5.65
N LEU A 182 -1.91 3.06 6.00
CA LEU A 182 -3.34 3.35 5.90
C LEU A 182 -3.74 3.82 4.50
N PHE A 183 -2.93 4.71 3.92
CA PHE A 183 -3.14 5.22 2.56
C PHE A 183 -1.80 5.34 1.88
N ALA A 184 -1.63 4.79 0.68
CA ALA A 184 -0.48 5.10 -0.15
C ALA A 184 -0.55 6.53 -0.69
N ASN A 185 0.58 7.23 -0.83
CA ASN A 185 0.70 8.50 -1.55
C ASN A 185 -0.29 9.60 -1.12
N TRP A 186 -0.60 9.64 0.18
CA TRP A 186 -1.54 10.62 0.73
C TRP A 186 -1.05 12.04 0.47
N ASN A 187 -1.87 12.84 -0.22
CA ASN A 187 -1.50 14.20 -0.58
C ASN A 187 -2.73 15.11 -0.71
N ALA A 188 -2.56 16.38 -0.37
CA ALA A 188 -3.53 17.43 -0.61
C ALA A 188 -3.50 17.84 -2.08
N VAL A 189 -4.66 18.15 -2.64
CA VAL A 189 -4.79 18.76 -3.97
C VAL A 189 -5.39 20.14 -3.80
N TYR A 190 -4.68 21.14 -4.33
CA TYR A 190 -5.08 22.54 -4.30
C TYR A 190 -5.53 22.98 -5.70
N LEU A 191 -6.52 23.87 -5.78
CA LEU A 191 -7.11 24.34 -7.04
C LEU A 191 -6.46 25.63 -7.60
N SER A 192 -5.36 26.14 -7.01
CA SER A 192 -4.79 27.42 -7.43
C SER A 192 -3.95 27.30 -8.71
N THR A 193 -4.19 28.19 -9.67
CA THR A 193 -3.46 28.27 -10.95
C THR A 193 -2.21 29.16 -10.89
N SER A 194 -1.94 29.87 -9.79
CA SER A 194 -0.80 30.78 -9.66
C SER A 194 0.30 30.17 -8.76
N LYS A 195 1.56 30.29 -9.17
CA LYS A 195 2.74 29.84 -8.39
C LYS A 195 2.89 30.57 -7.06
N GLU A 196 2.31 31.76 -6.92
CA GLU A 196 2.42 32.62 -5.76
C GLU A 196 1.44 32.22 -4.63
N ASP A 197 0.28 31.64 -4.98
CA ASP A 197 -0.73 31.19 -4.01
C ASP A 197 -0.41 29.81 -3.39
N LEU A 198 0.29 28.93 -4.12
CA LEU A 198 0.71 27.59 -3.64
C LEU A 198 1.73 27.66 -2.50
N MET A 199 2.50 28.75 -2.44
CA MET A 199 3.52 28.99 -1.41
C MET A 199 2.93 29.62 -0.13
N SER A 200 1.66 30.02 -0.16
CA SER A 200 0.97 30.53 1.02
C SER A 200 0.52 29.35 1.90
N LYS A 201 0.92 29.35 3.18
CA LYS A 201 0.56 28.33 4.18
C LYS A 201 -0.95 28.24 4.50
N ASN A 202 -1.79 29.00 3.80
CA ASN A 202 -3.21 29.21 4.12
C ASN A 202 -4.16 28.71 3.03
N SER A 203 -3.66 28.08 1.96
CA SER A 203 -4.51 27.46 0.95
C SER A 203 -5.18 26.22 1.52
N GLU A 204 -6.50 26.23 1.65
CA GLU A 204 -7.27 25.05 2.04
C GLU A 204 -7.20 23.99 0.93
N ALA A 205 -6.98 22.73 1.31
CA ALA A 205 -6.97 21.62 0.35
C ALA A 205 -8.37 21.46 -0.24
N ALA A 206 -8.49 21.48 -1.57
CA ALA A 206 -9.77 21.30 -2.23
C ALA A 206 -10.27 19.86 -2.11
N PHE A 207 -9.33 18.90 -2.20
CA PHE A 207 -9.58 17.51 -1.87
C PHE A 207 -8.27 16.81 -1.50
N TRP A 208 -8.41 15.61 -0.95
CA TRP A 208 -7.30 14.73 -0.65
C TRP A 208 -7.30 13.56 -1.63
N ARG A 209 -6.09 13.12 -2.01
CA ARG A 209 -5.90 11.92 -2.83
C ARG A 209 -5.05 10.90 -2.08
N GLY A 210 -5.33 9.63 -2.34
CA GLY A 210 -4.58 8.52 -1.77
C GLY A 210 -4.73 7.22 -2.54
N GLY A 211 -4.05 6.20 -2.03
CA GLY A 211 -4.16 4.81 -2.45
C GLY A 211 -5.48 4.17 -2.04
N GLN A 212 -5.50 2.84 -2.11
CA GLN A 212 -6.67 2.05 -1.72
C GLN A 212 -7.09 2.36 -0.28
N VAL A 213 -8.39 2.61 -0.10
CA VAL A 213 -9.02 2.70 1.22
C VAL A 213 -9.31 1.28 1.71
N THR A 214 -8.97 1.00 2.96
CA THR A 214 -9.26 -0.25 3.67
C THR A 214 -10.30 0.03 4.76
N GLU A 215 -10.81 -1.00 5.44
CA GLU A 215 -11.68 -0.81 6.62
C GLU A 215 -11.04 0.12 7.68
N GLU A 216 -9.75 -0.07 7.98
CA GLU A 216 -9.02 0.80 8.91
C GLU A 216 -8.85 2.23 8.38
N GLY A 217 -8.62 2.38 7.07
CA GLY A 217 -8.55 3.67 6.42
C GLY A 217 -9.90 4.41 6.48
N LEU A 218 -11.00 3.70 6.21
CA LEU A 218 -12.35 4.26 6.27
C LEU A 218 -12.65 4.79 7.68
N ASN A 219 -12.36 4.01 8.72
CA ASN A 219 -12.52 4.46 10.11
C ASN A 219 -11.72 5.74 10.39
N TRP A 220 -10.45 5.78 9.96
CA TRP A 220 -9.59 6.96 10.12
C TRP A 220 -10.15 8.22 9.43
N LEU A 221 -10.76 8.06 8.26
CA LEU A 221 -11.39 9.15 7.50
C LEU A 221 -12.64 9.66 8.22
N LEU A 222 -13.50 8.75 8.68
CA LEU A 222 -14.72 9.09 9.40
C LEU A 222 -14.43 9.84 10.70
N GLU A 223 -13.43 9.39 11.47
CA GLU A 223 -12.98 10.09 12.69
C GLU A 223 -12.51 11.52 12.44
N ARG A 224 -12.08 11.82 11.21
CA ARG A 224 -11.62 13.15 10.77
C ARG A 224 -12.68 13.94 10.02
N GLY A 225 -13.91 13.42 9.93
CA GLY A 225 -15.04 14.11 9.36
C GLY A 225 -15.09 14.12 7.83
N PHE A 226 -14.35 13.23 7.15
CA PHE A 226 -14.51 13.03 5.71
C PHE A 226 -15.88 12.41 5.42
N LYS A 227 -16.60 12.99 4.46
CA LYS A 227 -17.99 12.59 4.14
C LYS A 227 -18.17 12.00 2.75
N THR A 228 -17.23 12.20 1.84
CA THR A 228 -17.36 11.78 0.44
C THR A 228 -16.09 11.05 0.01
N ILE A 229 -16.27 9.86 -0.55
CA ILE A 229 -15.19 9.02 -1.08
C ILE A 229 -15.49 8.72 -2.54
N VAL A 230 -14.60 9.11 -3.45
CA VAL A 230 -14.73 8.86 -4.88
C VAL A 230 -13.75 7.76 -5.28
N ASP A 231 -14.23 6.54 -5.52
CA ASP A 231 -13.35 5.42 -5.88
C ASP A 231 -13.23 5.26 -7.40
N LEU A 232 -12.14 5.78 -7.98
CA LEU A 232 -11.91 5.71 -9.42
C LEU A 232 -11.37 4.37 -9.91
N ARG A 233 -11.33 3.33 -9.06
CA ARG A 233 -10.70 2.06 -9.43
C ARG A 233 -11.66 1.14 -10.15
N ALA A 234 -11.12 0.41 -11.12
CA ALA A 234 -11.69 -0.83 -11.63
C ALA A 234 -10.80 -1.99 -11.15
N GLU A 235 -10.83 -2.28 -9.84
CA GLU A 235 -10.08 -3.44 -9.31
C GLU A 235 -10.89 -4.73 -9.45
N ILE A 236 -10.20 -5.81 -9.78
CA ILE A 236 -10.77 -7.15 -9.97
C ILE A 236 -10.89 -7.90 -8.62
N ILE A 237 -10.00 -7.59 -7.67
CA ILE A 237 -9.93 -8.26 -6.36
C ILE A 237 -10.78 -7.47 -5.36
N LYS A 238 -11.83 -8.10 -4.84
CA LYS A 238 -12.76 -7.49 -3.89
C LYS A 238 -12.23 -7.55 -2.47
N ASP A 239 -12.25 -6.41 -1.79
CA ASP A 239 -11.98 -6.35 -0.35
C ASP A 239 -13.32 -6.41 0.40
N ASN A 240 -13.76 -7.63 0.72
CA ASN A 240 -15.07 -7.88 1.35
C ASN A 240 -15.23 -7.14 2.69
N LEU A 241 -14.13 -6.96 3.43
CA LEU A 241 -14.14 -6.25 4.71
C LEU A 241 -14.38 -4.76 4.50
N TYR A 242 -13.72 -4.17 3.51
CA TYR A 242 -13.96 -2.79 3.12
C TYR A 242 -15.38 -2.60 2.58
N GLU A 243 -15.86 -3.50 1.70
CA GLU A 243 -17.23 -3.43 1.15
C GLU A 243 -18.29 -3.46 2.26
N ALA A 244 -18.15 -4.33 3.25
CA ALA A 244 -19.05 -4.40 4.40
C ALA A 244 -19.00 -3.11 5.25
N ALA A 245 -17.80 -2.64 5.59
CA ALA A 245 -17.63 -1.41 6.38
C ALA A 245 -18.18 -0.17 5.67
N VAL A 246 -18.03 -0.11 4.35
CA VAL A 246 -18.62 0.92 3.49
C VAL A 246 -20.14 0.87 3.53
N ALA A 247 -20.73 -0.31 3.35
CA ALA A 247 -22.19 -0.47 3.36
C ALA A 247 -22.79 -0.01 4.69
N ASP A 248 -22.15 -0.35 5.81
CA ASP A 248 -22.55 0.10 7.14
C ASP A 248 -22.41 1.62 7.31
N ALA A 249 -21.33 2.22 6.80
CA ALA A 249 -21.11 3.66 6.86
C ALA A 249 -22.13 4.45 6.02
N ILE A 250 -22.50 3.93 4.84
CA ILE A 250 -23.55 4.50 3.98
C ILE A 250 -24.92 4.36 4.66
N ALA A 251 -25.25 3.16 5.17
CA ALA A 251 -26.52 2.92 5.88
C ALA A 251 -26.67 3.81 7.12
N SER A 252 -25.54 4.14 7.77
CA SER A 252 -25.48 5.06 8.91
C SER A 252 -25.46 6.54 8.53
N GLY A 253 -25.48 6.89 7.24
CA GLY A 253 -25.40 8.27 6.75
C GLY A 253 -24.08 8.98 7.07
N LYS A 254 -23.00 8.22 7.34
CA LYS A 254 -21.69 8.76 7.69
C LYS A 254 -20.85 9.13 6.48
N VAL A 255 -21.07 8.45 5.35
CA VAL A 255 -20.30 8.64 4.11
C VAL A 255 -21.18 8.44 2.88
N GLU A 256 -20.87 9.19 1.82
CA GLU A 256 -21.37 9.03 0.46
C GLU A 256 -20.22 8.52 -0.43
N ILE A 257 -20.53 7.62 -1.37
CA ILE A 257 -19.54 7.05 -2.30
C ILE A 257 -19.97 7.30 -3.74
N ASP A 258 -19.04 7.84 -4.53
CA ASP A 258 -19.18 8.14 -5.96
C ASP A 258 -18.15 7.38 -6.83
#